data_AF-A0A1Y0IIT1-F1
#
_entry.id   AF-A0A1Y0IIT1-F1
#
_cell.length_a   1.000
_cell.length_b   1.000
_cell.length_c   1.000
_cell.angle_alpha   90.00
_cell.angle_beta   90.00
_cell.angle_gamma   90.00
#
_symmetry.space_group_name_H-M   'P 1'
#
loop_
_entity.id
_entity.type
_entity.pdbx_description
1 polymer ?
#
loop_
_entity_poly.entity_id
_entity_poly.type
_entity_poly.pdbx_seq_one_letter_code
_entity_poly.pdbx_strand_id
1 'polypeptide(L)'
;MLDREFFFARLKDHKKVQLSFRPEIPENEKIYDVLGAHTYETVTGLLLVLELLDKDDNKKITFCYPDIQKIEMNNLSNEYQEKYYLMCLSRPQHFRSKELMARREMGSTVDEKELSDNLKDSEVTYRIIFRLN
;
A
#
# COMPACT_ATOMS: atom_id res chain seq x y z
N MET A 1 11.72 -3.64 -10.91
CA MET A 1 11.95 -4.99 -10.35
C MET A 1 12.91 -4.91 -9.17
N LEU A 2 14.02 -4.18 -9.28
CA LEU A 2 14.98 -3.91 -8.19
C LEU A 2 14.33 -3.32 -6.92
N ASP A 3 13.45 -2.32 -7.05
CA ASP A 3 12.83 -1.64 -5.89
C ASP A 3 12.06 -2.58 -4.96
N ARG A 4 11.38 -3.61 -5.52
CA ARG A 4 10.65 -4.60 -4.75
C ARG A 4 11.60 -5.47 -3.92
N GLU A 5 12.70 -5.92 -4.51
CA GLU A 5 13.70 -6.74 -3.84
C GLU A 5 14.40 -5.97 -2.73
N PHE A 6 14.82 -4.72 -3.01
CA PHE A 6 15.40 -3.83 -2.01
C PHE A 6 14.42 -3.54 -0.87
N PHE A 7 13.16 -3.26 -1.19
CA PHE A 7 12.13 -3.04 -0.18
C PHE A 7 12.02 -4.21 0.81
N PHE A 8 11.93 -5.44 0.32
CA PHE A 8 11.80 -6.61 1.20
C PHE A 8 13.09 -6.93 1.95
N ALA A 9 14.26 -6.71 1.35
CA ALA A 9 15.53 -6.79 2.07
C ALA A 9 15.56 -5.78 3.24
N ARG A 10 15.17 -4.53 2.98
CA ARG A 10 15.10 -3.48 4.01
C ARG A 10 14.11 -3.81 5.11
N LEU A 11 12.93 -4.32 4.77
CA LEU A 11 11.92 -4.73 5.74
C LEU A 11 12.40 -5.86 6.66
N LYS A 12 13.26 -6.76 6.16
CA LYS A 12 13.85 -7.83 6.95
C LYS A 12 14.93 -7.32 7.92
N ASP A 13 15.71 -6.33 7.49
CA ASP A 13 16.84 -5.81 8.27
C ASP A 13 16.43 -4.69 9.25
N HIS A 14 15.39 -3.92 8.92
CA HIS A 14 14.95 -2.78 9.72
C HIS A 14 13.98 -3.20 10.81
N LYS A 15 14.32 -2.78 12.04
CA LYS A 15 13.46 -2.96 13.21
C LYS A 15 12.42 -1.86 13.36
N LYS A 16 12.47 -0.79 12.56
CA LYS A 16 11.60 0.37 12.70
C LYS A 16 11.11 0.86 11.35
N VAL A 17 9.82 1.18 11.30
CA VAL A 17 9.18 1.77 10.12
C VAL A 17 8.34 2.94 10.55
N GLN A 18 8.27 3.96 9.70
CA GLN A 18 7.34 5.07 9.83
C GLN A 18 6.28 4.95 8.74
N LEU A 19 5.00 4.91 9.13
CA LEU A 19 3.88 4.71 8.22
C LEU A 19 2.60 5.37 8.74
N SER A 20 1.66 5.61 7.82
CA SER A 20 0.26 5.97 8.11
C SER A 20 -0.64 4.78 7.76
N PHE A 21 -1.68 4.55 8.57
CA PHE A 21 -2.69 3.54 8.25
C PHE A 21 -3.67 4.01 7.17
N ARG A 22 -3.68 5.31 6.85
CA ARG A 22 -4.51 5.85 5.75
C ARG A 22 -3.68 5.98 4.48
N PRO A 23 -4.16 5.45 3.34
CA PRO A 23 -3.54 5.71 2.05
C PRO A 23 -3.69 7.20 1.66
N GLU A 24 -2.88 7.66 0.71
CA GLU A 24 -2.95 8.95 -0.01
C GLU A 24 -2.79 10.24 0.81
N ILE A 25 -2.95 10.20 2.14
CA ILE A 25 -2.84 11.36 3.02
C ILE A 25 -1.87 11.00 4.17
N PRO A 26 -0.60 11.39 4.10
CA PRO A 26 0.40 11.05 5.12
C PRO A 26 0.31 11.94 6.37
N GLU A 27 -0.90 12.32 6.77
CA GLU A 27 -1.12 13.01 8.04
C GLU A 27 -1.05 11.96 9.16
N ASN A 28 -0.16 12.17 10.13
CA ASN A 28 0.04 11.30 11.30
C ASN A 28 0.80 10.00 11.06
N GLU A 29 1.88 10.05 10.26
CA GLU A 29 2.82 8.94 10.23
C GLU A 29 3.46 8.74 11.62
N LYS A 30 3.36 7.52 12.13
CA LYS A 30 3.95 7.12 13.40
C LYS A 30 5.08 6.12 13.18
N ILE A 31 6.00 6.09 14.14
CA ILE A 31 7.10 5.13 14.16
C ILE A 31 6.64 3.89 14.93
N TYR A 32 6.83 2.72 14.31
CA TYR A 32 6.52 1.43 14.91
C TYR A 32 7.77 0.55 14.89
N ASP A 33 7.91 -0.31 15.91
CA ASP A 33 8.85 -1.42 15.83
C ASP A 33 8.23 -2.55 15.01
N VAL A 34 8.98 -3.11 14.06
CA VAL A 34 8.57 -4.26 13.26
C VAL A 34 8.85 -5.53 14.04
N LEU A 35 7.79 -6.28 14.35
CA LEU A 35 7.86 -7.58 15.02
C LEU A 35 7.93 -8.72 14.00
N GLY A 36 7.28 -8.56 12.85
CA GLY A 36 7.18 -9.58 11.81
C GLY A 36 6.63 -9.01 10.51
N ALA A 37 6.96 -9.67 9.40
CA ALA A 37 6.46 -9.33 8.08
C ALA A 37 6.19 -10.61 7.28
N HIS A 38 5.00 -10.70 6.71
CA HIS A 38 4.55 -11.84 5.92
C HIS A 38 3.99 -11.37 4.57
N THR A 39 4.31 -12.12 3.53
CA THR A 39 3.85 -11.83 2.16
C THR A 39 3.06 -13.01 1.60
N TYR A 40 1.98 -12.68 0.89
CA TYR A 40 1.12 -13.66 0.24
C TYR A 40 0.78 -13.18 -1.16
N GLU A 41 0.99 -14.03 -2.16
CA GLU A 41 0.53 -13.75 -3.52
C GLU A 41 -1.01 -13.86 -3.57
N THR A 42 -1.66 -12.93 -4.25
CA THR A 42 -3.11 -12.89 -4.47
C THR A 42 -3.39 -12.97 -5.97
N VAL A 43 -4.67 -13.10 -6.35
CA VAL A 43 -5.09 -13.07 -7.76
C VAL A 43 -4.71 -11.75 -8.43
N THR A 44 -4.71 -10.67 -7.67
CA THR A 44 -4.56 -9.32 -8.19
C THR A 44 -3.18 -8.73 -7.92
N GLY A 45 -2.45 -9.15 -6.89
CA GLY A 45 -1.13 -8.60 -6.55
C GLY A 45 -0.53 -9.26 -5.32
N LEU A 46 0.21 -8.51 -4.51
CA LEU A 46 0.83 -9.02 -3.28
C LEU A 46 0.15 -8.47 -2.02
N LEU A 47 -0.24 -9.33 -1.08
CA LEU A 47 -0.62 -8.92 0.27
C LEU A 47 0.63 -8.88 1.16
N LEU A 48 0.88 -7.75 1.80
CA LEU A 48 1.89 -7.63 2.87
C LEU A 48 1.18 -7.43 4.22
N VAL A 49 1.52 -8.29 5.19
CA VAL A 49 1.05 -8.21 6.57
C VAL A 49 2.23 -7.85 7.45
N LEU A 50 2.13 -6.72 8.16
CA LEU A 50 3.10 -6.28 9.16
C LEU A 50 2.55 -6.51 10.56
N GLU A 51 3.37 -7.11 11.42
CA GLU A 51 3.17 -7.12 12.86
C GLU A 51 4.01 -6.00 13.46
N LEU A 52 3.35 -5.07 14.14
CA LEU A 52 3.92 -3.81 14.60
C LEU A 52 3.71 -3.65 16.11
N LEU A 53 4.63 -2.94 16.76
CA LEU A 53 4.48 -2.46 18.13
C LEU A 53 4.50 -0.94 18.13
N ASP A 54 3.40 -0.32 18.58
CA ASP A 54 3.37 1.11 18.91
C ASP A 54 4.06 1.31 20.27
N LYS A 55 5.04 2.21 20.34
CA LYS A 55 5.77 2.49 21.58
C LYS A 55 5.03 3.44 22.51
N ASP A 56 4.13 4.25 21.97
CA ASP A 56 3.43 5.27 22.76
C ASP A 56 2.48 4.59 23.76
N ASP A 57 1.82 3.51 23.35
CA ASP A 57 0.83 2.78 24.15
C ASP A 57 1.17 1.29 24.36
N ASN A 58 2.35 0.83 23.90
CA ASN A 58 2.81 -0.56 23.96
C ASN A 58 1.83 -1.56 23.32
N LYS A 59 1.07 -1.11 22.30
CA LYS A 59 0.06 -1.92 21.64
C LYS A 59 0.61 -2.65 20.43
N LYS A 60 0.33 -3.94 20.35
CA LYS A 60 0.56 -4.74 19.13
C LYS A 60 -0.53 -4.47 18.11
N ILE A 61 -0.12 -4.20 16.89
CA ILE A 61 -1.02 -3.87 15.77
C ILE A 61 -0.62 -4.74 14.59
N THR A 62 -1.61 -5.27 13.89
CA THR A 62 -1.41 -5.88 12.57
C THR A 62 -1.88 -4.90 11.52
N PHE A 63 -1.02 -4.55 10.57
CA PHE A 63 -1.37 -3.69 9.46
C PHE A 63 -1.16 -4.42 8.13
N CYS A 64 -2.12 -4.27 7.22
CA CYS A 64 -2.14 -4.98 5.95
C CYS A 64 -2.11 -3.99 4.80
N TYR A 65 -1.20 -4.23 3.86
CA TYR A 65 -1.19 -3.59 2.54
C TYR A 65 -1.78 -4.59 1.54
N PRO A 66 -3.03 -4.38 1.09
CA PRO A 66 -3.69 -5.31 0.20
C PRO A 66 -3.23 -5.12 -1.25
N ASP A 67 -3.08 -6.22 -1.99
CA ASP A 67 -2.95 -6.22 -3.46
C ASP A 67 -1.97 -5.19 -4.04
N ILE A 68 -0.76 -5.14 -3.48
CA ILE A 68 0.34 -4.32 -3.97
C ILE A 68 0.64 -4.72 -5.43
N GLN A 69 0.42 -3.80 -6.35
CA GLN A 69 0.74 -3.92 -7.77
C GLN A 69 2.19 -3.51 -8.06
N LYS A 70 2.65 -2.47 -7.36
CA LYS A 70 3.95 -1.84 -7.60
C LYS A 70 4.53 -1.29 -6.32
N ILE A 71 5.85 -1.42 -6.19
CA ILE A 71 6.64 -0.77 -5.16
C ILE A 71 7.64 0.14 -5.87
N GLU A 72 7.69 1.40 -5.44
CA GLU A 72 8.62 2.40 -5.97
C GLU A 72 9.35 3.11 -4.85
N MET A 73 10.65 3.29 -5.01
CA MET A 73 11.42 4.15 -4.12
C MET A 73 11.16 5.62 -4.47
N ASN A 74 10.83 6.42 -3.46
CA ASN A 74 10.57 7.84 -3.63
C ASN A 74 11.88 8.64 -3.73
N ASN A 75 11.91 9.61 -4.64
CA ASN A 75 13.09 10.44 -4.94
C ASN A 75 13.55 11.35 -3.78
N LEU A 76 12.76 11.49 -2.71
CA LEU A 76 13.14 12.21 -1.49
C LEU A 76 13.78 11.29 -0.43
N SER A 77 14.13 10.06 -0.82
CA SER A 77 15.00 9.19 -0.04
C SER A 77 16.42 9.76 0.01
N ASN A 78 17.10 9.60 1.13
CA ASN A 78 18.46 10.09 1.34
C ASN A 78 19.21 9.18 2.33
N GLU A 79 20.41 9.58 2.73
CA GLU A 79 21.27 8.80 3.64
C GLU A 79 20.66 8.52 5.02
N TYR A 80 19.62 9.24 5.44
CA TYR A 80 18.95 9.07 6.74
C TYR A 80 17.61 8.35 6.64
N GLN A 81 17.03 8.23 5.46
CA GLN A 81 15.72 7.60 5.28
C GLN A 81 15.50 7.08 3.85
N GLU A 82 14.91 5.91 3.76
CA GLU A 82 14.42 5.35 2.51
C GLU A 82 12.89 5.35 2.53
N LYS A 83 12.29 5.99 1.54
CA LYS A 83 10.84 6.15 1.41
C LYS A 83 10.36 5.29 0.26
N TYR A 84 9.35 4.48 0.49
CA TYR A 84 8.73 3.64 -0.52
C TYR A 84 7.25 3.95 -0.66
N TYR A 85 6.77 4.00 -1.90
CA TYR A 85 5.36 4.02 -2.25
C TYR A 85 4.91 2.61 -2.64
N LEU A 86 3.81 2.17 -2.04
CA LEU A 86 3.17 0.89 -2.30
C LEU A 86 1.84 1.19 -3.00
N MET A 87 1.82 1.00 -4.32
CA MET A 87 0.63 1.17 -5.14
C MET A 87 -0.21 -0.09 -5.05
N CYS A 88 -1.38 0.01 -4.46
CA CYS A 88 -2.25 -1.08 -4.10
C CYS A 88 -3.56 -0.98 -4.88
N LEU A 89 -4.17 -2.13 -5.17
CA LEU A 89 -5.46 -2.18 -5.83
C LEU A 89 -6.58 -2.28 -4.80
N SER A 90 -7.52 -1.33 -4.82
CA SER A 90 -8.74 -1.44 -4.04
C SER A 90 -9.74 -2.36 -4.73
N ARG A 91 -9.85 -3.60 -4.24
CA ARG A 91 -10.73 -4.64 -4.84
C ARG A 91 -12.18 -4.18 -5.06
N PRO A 92 -12.86 -3.53 -4.09
CA PRO A 92 -14.26 -3.15 -4.29
C PRO A 92 -14.44 -2.22 -5.49
N GLN A 93 -13.63 -1.17 -5.57
CA GLN A 93 -13.66 -0.18 -6.65
C GLN A 93 -13.22 -0.81 -7.99
N HIS A 94 -12.20 -1.67 -7.98
CA HIS A 94 -11.73 -2.37 -9.17
C HIS A 94 -12.78 -3.31 -9.77
N PHE A 95 -13.45 -4.12 -8.94
CA PHE A 95 -14.50 -5.00 -9.45
C PHE A 95 -15.73 -4.21 -9.90
N ARG A 96 -16.03 -3.11 -9.21
CA ARG A 96 -17.12 -2.21 -9.61
C ARG A 96 -16.85 -1.54 -10.95
N SER A 97 -15.66 -1.01 -11.17
CA SER A 97 -15.29 -0.40 -12.46
C SER A 97 -15.33 -1.41 -13.60
N LYS A 98 -14.85 -2.65 -13.38
CA LYS A 98 -14.96 -3.75 -14.35
C LYS A 98 -16.40 -4.10 -14.70
N GLU A 99 -17.29 -4.16 -13.70
CA GLU A 99 -18.71 -4.42 -13.92
C GLU A 99 -19.35 -3.31 -14.78
N LEU A 100 -19.06 -2.05 -14.47
CA LEU A 100 -19.56 -0.90 -15.23
C LEU A 100 -19.04 -0.90 -16.67
N MET A 101 -17.76 -1.21 -16.90
CA MET A 101 -17.19 -1.37 -18.24
C MET A 101 -17.89 -2.48 -19.03
N ALA A 102 -18.07 -3.67 -18.43
CA ALA A 102 -18.75 -4.78 -19.09
C ALA A 102 -20.20 -4.42 -19.48
N ARG A 103 -20.92 -3.70 -18.60
CA ARG A 103 -22.27 -3.20 -18.90
C ARG A 103 -22.28 -2.24 -20.08
N ARG A 104 -21.31 -1.33 -20.14
CA ARG A 104 -21.13 -0.40 -21.27
C ARG A 104 -20.86 -1.12 -22.57
N GLU A 105 -19.99 -2.13 -22.56
CA GLU A 105 -19.68 -2.97 -23.73
C GLU A 105 -20.91 -3.76 -24.22
N MET A 106 -21.80 -4.14 -23.31
CA MET A 106 -23.10 -4.74 -23.62
C MET A 106 -24.16 -3.73 -24.08
N GLY A 107 -23.80 -2.45 -24.25
CA GLY A 107 -24.70 -1.39 -24.74
C GLY A 107 -25.61 -0.78 -23.68
N SER A 108 -25.38 -1.06 -22.38
CA SER A 108 -26.13 -0.42 -21.30
C SER A 108 -25.66 1.03 -21.09
N THR A 109 -26.58 1.92 -20.76
CA THR A 109 -26.23 3.25 -20.25
C THR A 109 -25.54 3.12 -18.90
N VAL A 110 -24.37 3.75 -18.77
CA VAL A 110 -23.55 3.79 -17.56
C VAL A 110 -23.35 5.25 -17.18
N ASP A 111 -23.39 5.55 -15.89
CA ASP A 111 -22.99 6.86 -15.39
C ASP A 111 -21.47 7.00 -15.53
N GLU A 112 -21.02 7.83 -16.47
CA GLU A 112 -19.61 8.07 -16.73
C GLU A 112 -18.90 8.70 -15.52
N LYS A 113 -19.63 9.43 -14.66
CA LYS A 113 -19.07 9.96 -13.42
C LYS A 113 -18.83 8.82 -12.43
N GLU A 114 -19.80 7.92 -12.24
CA GLU A 114 -19.63 6.74 -11.38
C GLU A 114 -18.44 5.87 -11.86
N LEU A 115 -18.32 5.65 -13.16
CA LEU A 115 -17.21 4.89 -13.73
C LEU A 115 -15.86 5.58 -13.48
N SER A 116 -15.79 6.89 -13.73
CA SER A 116 -14.59 7.69 -13.51
C SER A 116 -14.16 7.68 -12.04
N ASP A 117 -15.10 7.86 -11.11
CA ASP A 117 -14.83 7.88 -9.68
C ASP A 117 -14.31 6.50 -9.21
N ASN A 118 -14.94 5.39 -9.65
CA ASN A 118 -14.48 4.04 -9.30
C ASN A 118 -13.12 3.69 -9.90
N LEU A 119 -12.81 4.18 -11.12
CA LEU A 119 -11.49 3.97 -11.71
C LEU A 119 -10.41 4.71 -10.92
N LYS A 120 -10.67 5.97 -10.58
CA LYS A 120 -9.75 6.78 -9.80
C LYS A 120 -9.49 6.16 -8.43
N ASP A 121 -10.54 5.70 -7.76
CA ASP A 121 -10.45 5.15 -6.40
C ASP A 121 -10.03 3.66 -6.37
N SER A 122 -9.80 3.05 -7.54
CA SER A 122 -9.33 1.66 -7.64
C SER A 122 -7.84 1.52 -7.34
N GLU A 123 -7.06 2.60 -7.45
CA GLU A 123 -5.64 2.60 -7.12
C GLU A 123 -5.41 3.44 -5.86
N VAL A 124 -4.93 2.80 -4.80
CA VAL A 124 -4.62 3.45 -3.53
C VAL A 124 -3.13 3.38 -3.23
N THR A 125 -2.53 4.50 -2.85
CA THR A 125 -1.08 4.55 -2.59
C THR A 125 -0.81 4.67 -1.10
N TYR A 126 -0.02 3.74 -0.57
CA TYR A 126 0.51 3.83 0.78
C TYR A 126 1.97 4.28 0.76
N ARG A 127 2.44 4.80 1.89
CA ARG A 127 3.84 5.12 2.13
C ARG A 127 4.37 4.38 3.34
N ILE A 128 5.60 3.91 3.22
CA ILE A 128 6.40 3.37 4.31
C ILE A 128 7.80 3.95 4.25
N ILE A 129 8.34 4.30 5.40
CA ILE A 129 9.64 4.96 5.54
C ILE A 129 10.51 4.14 6.47
N PHE A 130 11.65 3.70 5.98
CA PHE A 130 12.71 3.13 6.80
C PHE A 130 13.63 4.25 7.27
N ARG A 131 13.80 4.40 8.58
CA ARG A 131 14.77 5.34 9.16
C ARG A 131 16.12 4.62 9.25
N LEU A 132 17.11 5.18 8.58
CA LEU A 132 18.50 4.71 8.65
C LEU A 132 19.16 5.41 9.84
N ASN A 133 19.78 4.65 10.73
CA ASN A 133 20.57 5.18 11.86
C ASN A 133 22.03 5.39 11.44
#